data_AF-A0A3E0QMK3-F1
#
_entry.id   AF-A0A3E0QMK3-F1
#
_cell.length_a   1.000
_cell.length_b   1.000
_cell.length_c   1.000
_cell.angle_alpha   90.00
_cell.angle_beta   90.00
_cell.angle_gamma   90.00
#
_symmetry.space_group_name_H-M   'P 1'
#
loop_
_entity.id
_entity.type
_entity.pdbx_description
1 polymer ?
#
loop_
_entity_poly.entity_id
_entity_poly.type
_entity_poly.pdbx_seq_one_letter_code
_entity_poly.pdbx_strand_id
1 'polypeptide(L)' 'MKEKGDEHLSKFYFGCKSGDHTSYAFLHAESEDAARMMIPAEIRETSKIVKVDKFNSDQISKMHDMMHEKAKKGQSE' A
#
# COMPACT_ATOMS: atom_id res chain seq x y z
N MET A 1 3.41 -12.85 -33.12
CA MET A 1 3.99 -13.18 -31.81
C MET A 1 3.07 -12.56 -30.75
N LYS A 2 2.61 -13.33 -29.76
CA LYS A 2 1.67 -12.87 -28.72
C LYS A 2 2.25 -11.67 -27.98
N GLU A 3 1.49 -10.58 -27.91
CA GLU A 3 1.76 -9.43 -27.05
C GLU A 3 1.76 -9.89 -25.59
N LYS A 4 2.94 -10.26 -25.06
CA LYS A 4 3.14 -10.61 -23.65
C LYS A 4 3.17 -9.33 -22.81
N GLY A 5 2.04 -8.66 -22.71
CA GLY A 5 1.75 -7.81 -21.55
C GLY A 5 1.32 -8.72 -20.43
N ASP A 6 2.31 -9.20 -19.66
CA ASP A 6 2.19 -10.19 -18.58
C ASP A 6 1.02 -9.88 -17.64
N GLU A 7 0.16 -10.86 -17.31
CA GLU A 7 -0.98 -10.72 -16.38
C GLU A 7 -0.57 -10.13 -15.01
N HIS A 8 0.71 -10.20 -14.68
CA HIS A 8 1.28 -9.57 -13.50
C HIS A 8 1.53 -8.08 -13.71
N LEU A 9 2.12 -7.68 -14.85
CA LEU A 9 2.48 -6.28 -15.13
C LEU A 9 1.26 -5.36 -15.17
N SER A 10 0.10 -5.85 -15.58
CA SER A 10 -1.15 -5.06 -15.57
C SER A 10 -1.64 -4.70 -14.16
N LYS A 11 -1.12 -5.34 -13.11
CA LYS A 11 -1.47 -5.08 -11.71
C LYS A 11 -0.54 -4.05 -11.04
N PHE A 12 0.55 -3.68 -11.72
CA PHE A 12 1.53 -2.72 -11.22
C PHE A 12 1.27 -1.31 -11.74
N TYR A 13 1.44 -0.33 -10.86
CA TYR A 13 1.49 1.09 -11.15
C TYR A 13 2.97 1.52 -11.11
N PHE A 14 3.44 2.20 -12.15
CA PHE A 14 4.85 2.58 -12.27
C PHE A 14 5.04 4.08 -12.10
N GLY A 15 5.92 4.48 -11.18
CA GLY A 15 6.26 5.88 -10.94
C GLY A 15 7.17 6.50 -12.00
N CYS A 16 7.64 5.74 -13.00
CA CYS A 16 8.74 6.14 -13.89
C CYS A 16 8.51 7.49 -14.60
N LYS A 17 7.25 7.82 -14.94
CA LYS A 17 6.90 9.10 -15.57
C LYS A 17 7.01 10.32 -14.64
N SER A 18 7.06 10.07 -13.34
CA SER A 18 7.20 11.08 -12.28
C SER A 18 8.61 11.12 -11.70
N GLY A 19 9.58 10.42 -12.31
CA GLY A 19 10.97 10.33 -11.82
C GLY A 19 11.17 9.35 -10.67
N ASP A 20 10.15 8.56 -10.32
CA ASP A 20 10.22 7.54 -9.28
C ASP A 20 10.29 6.14 -9.94
N HIS A 21 11.43 5.48 -9.82
CA HIS A 21 11.65 4.15 -10.42
C HIS A 21 11.10 3.00 -9.55
N THR A 22 10.08 3.28 -8.75
CA THR A 22 9.37 2.29 -7.94
C THR A 22 8.13 1.78 -8.66
N SER A 23 7.90 0.47 -8.58
CA SER A 23 6.64 -0.16 -8.97
C SER A 23 5.77 -0.41 -7.74
N TYR A 24 4.49 -0.07 -7.82
CA TYR A 24 3.51 -0.24 -6.74
C TYR A 24 2.45 -1.25 -7.15
N ALA A 25 2.01 -2.09 -6.23
CA ALA A 25 0.88 -2.99 -6.43
C ALA A 25 0.04 -3.05 -5.15
N PHE A 26 -1.28 -3.12 -5.31
CA PHE A 26 -2.21 -3.37 -4.21
C PHE A 26 -2.61 -4.83 -4.23
N LEU A 27 -2.25 -5.55 -3.18
CA LEU A 27 -2.54 -6.97 -3.01
C LEU A 27 -3.56 -7.15 -1.89
N HIS A 28 -4.50 -8.06 -2.09
CA HIS A 28 -5.42 -8.49 -1.04
C HIS A 28 -4.95 -9.85 -0.52
N ALA A 29 -4.48 -9.88 0.73
CA ALA A 29 -3.93 -11.08 1.35
C ALA A 29 -4.25 -11.08 2.86
N GLU A 30 -4.32 -12.28 3.44
CA GLU A 30 -4.63 -12.48 4.86
C GLU A 30 -3.44 -12.17 5.80
N SER A 31 -2.22 -12.14 5.25
CA SER A 31 -0.98 -11.85 5.98
C SER A 31 0.10 -11.28 5.06
N GLU A 32 1.16 -10.72 5.65
CA GLU A 32 2.33 -10.24 4.91
C GLU A 32 3.02 -11.38 4.14
N ASP A 33 3.20 -12.55 4.77
CA ASP A 33 3.77 -13.73 4.11
C ASP A 33 2.94 -14.18 2.90
N ALA A 34 1.61 -14.20 3.03
CA ALA A 34 0.73 -14.52 1.92
C ALA A 34 0.86 -13.50 0.77
N ALA A 35 0.93 -12.21 1.09
CA ALA A 35 1.18 -11.15 0.11
C ALA A 35 2.55 -11.35 -0.58
N ARG A 36 3.59 -11.70 0.18
CA ARG A 36 4.95 -11.93 -0.34
C ARG A 36 5.00 -13.07 -1.35
N MET A 37 4.22 -14.12 -1.13
CA MET A 37 4.12 -15.26 -2.06
C MET A 37 3.43 -14.90 -3.39
N MET A 38 2.60 -13.85 -3.41
CA MET A 38 1.97 -13.35 -4.65
C MET A 38 2.94 -12.53 -5.51
N ILE A 39 4.07 -12.08 -4.95
CA ILE A 39 5.09 -11.31 -5.67
C ILE A 39 5.97 -12.26 -6.49
N PRO A 40 6.27 -11.94 -7.77
CA PRO A 40 7.21 -12.71 -8.59
C PRO A 40 8.54 -12.89 -7.88
N ALA A 41 9.12 -14.11 -7.96
CA ALA A 41 10.33 -14.48 -7.23
C ALA A 41 11.50 -13.51 -7.50
N GLU A 42 11.60 -12.99 -8.72
CA GLU A 42 12.66 -12.09 -9.18
C GLU A 42 12.75 -10.77 -8.40
N ILE A 43 11.61 -10.26 -7.92
CA ILE A 43 11.53 -8.97 -7.21
C ILE A 43 11.07 -9.13 -5.75
N ARG A 44 10.80 -10.36 -5.31
CA ARG A 44 10.22 -10.65 -3.99
C ARG A 44 11.12 -10.20 -2.85
N GLU A 45 12.43 -10.38 -2.98
CA GLU A 45 13.40 -10.03 -1.92
C GLU A 45 13.64 -8.52 -1.80
N THR A 46 13.54 -7.79 -2.91
CA THR A 46 13.73 -6.33 -2.95
C THR A 46 12.43 -5.55 -2.71
N SER A 47 11.29 -6.23 -2.74
CA SER A 47 9.98 -5.63 -2.52
C SER A 47 9.73 -5.28 -1.05
N LYS A 48 9.23 -4.06 -0.81
CA LYS A 48 8.74 -3.65 0.49
C LYS A 48 7.23 -3.89 0.57
N ILE A 49 6.79 -4.67 1.55
CA ILE A 49 5.37 -4.93 1.79
C ILE A 49 4.94 -4.09 2.99
N VAL A 50 3.83 -3.36 2.83
CA VAL A 50 3.25 -2.52 3.88
C VAL A 50 1.75 -2.76 3.92
N LYS A 51 1.21 -2.99 5.11
CA LYS A 51 -0.24 -3.07 5.31
C LYS A 51 -0.87 -1.71 5.06
N VAL A 52 -1.91 -1.69 4.24
CA VAL A 52 -2.74 -0.51 3.99
C VAL A 52 -4.20 -0.85 4.23
N ASP A 53 -4.93 0.09 4.82
CA ASP A 53 -6.35 -0.04 5.13
C ASP A 53 -7.17 0.90 4.25
N LYS A 54 -8.41 0.48 3.91
CA LYS A 54 -9.38 1.35 3.23
C LYS A 54 -10.29 1.96 4.29
N PHE A 55 -10.40 3.28 4.26
CA PHE A 55 -11.29 4.03 5.14
C PHE A 55 -12.45 4.63 4.36
N ASN A 56 -13.62 4.70 5.00
CA ASN A 56 -14.72 5.53 4.53
C ASN A 56 -14.64 6.93 5.15
N SER A 57 -15.44 7.85 4.62
CA SER A 57 -15.45 9.26 5.05
C SER A 57 -15.76 9.42 6.54
N ASP A 58 -16.72 8.65 7.09
CA ASP A 58 -17.07 8.71 8.51
C ASP A 58 -15.91 8.27 9.42
N GLN A 59 -15.17 7.23 9.02
CA GLN A 59 -13.99 6.76 9.74
C GLN A 59 -12.90 7.83 9.75
N ILE A 60 -12.66 8.49 8.62
CA ILE A 60 -11.67 9.57 8.51
C ILE A 60 -12.05 10.75 9.41
N SER A 61 -13.31 11.20 9.37
CA SER A 61 -13.79 12.30 10.22
C SER A 61 -13.58 12.00 11.71
N LYS A 62 -13.98 10.80 12.16
CA LYS A 62 -13.78 10.37 13.55
C LYS A 62 -12.29 10.30 13.94
N MET A 63 -11.41 9.90 13.02
CA MET A 63 -9.96 9.87 13.28
C MET A 63 -9.39 11.27 13.48
N HIS A 64 -9.81 12.25 12.67
CA HIS A 64 -9.42 13.65 12.85
C HIS A 64 -9.89 14.19 14.21
N ASP A 65 -11.15 13.95 14.59
CA ASP A 65 -11.70 14.38 15.88
C ASP A 65 -10.91 13.77 17.06
N MET A 66 -10.68 12.46 17.02
CA MET A 66 -9.89 11.75 18.05
C MET A 66 -8.45 12.26 18.14
N MET A 67 -7.81 12.59 17.01
CA MET A 67 -6.45 13.14 17.00
C MET A 67 -6.41 14.56 17.59
N HIS A 68 -7.40 15.40 17.30
CA HIS A 68 -7.54 16.71 17.91
C HIS A 68 -7.78 16.63 19.44
N GLU A 69 -8.56 15.66 19.91
CA GLU A 69 -8.78 15.45 21.34
C GLU A 69 -7.54 14.90 22.07
N LYS A 70 -6.81 13.95 21.46
CA LYS A 70 -5.55 13.43 22.02
C LYS A 70 -4.47 14.50 22.12
N ALA A 71 -4.37 15.40 21.12
CA ALA A 71 -3.45 16.52 21.15
C ALA A 71 -3.75 17.51 22.29
N LYS A 72 -5.02 17.69 22.67
CA LYS A 72 -5.41 18.53 23.82
C LYS A 72 -5.09 17.90 25.17
N LYS A 73 -5.22 16.57 25.30
CA LYS A 73 -4.94 15.85 26.55
C LYS A 73 -3.44 15.65 26.82
N GLY A 74 -2.60 15.67 25.78
CA GLY A 74 -1.13 15.61 25.90
C GLY A 74 -0.44 16.96 26.17
N GLN A 75 -1.19 18.05 26.36
CA GLN A 75 -0.67 19.37 26.76
C GLN A 75 -0.96 19.71 28.23
N SER A 76 -1.47 18.75 28.99
CA SER A 76 -1.71 18.85 30.43
C SER A 76 -0.94 17.76 31.17
N GLU A 77 0.38 17.73 31.00
CA GLU A 77 1.35 17.09 31.90
C GLU A 77 2.58 17.99 32.02
#